data_AF-A0A432JDR0-F1
#
_entry.id   AF-A0A432JDR0-F1
#
_cell.length_a   1.000
_cell.length_b   1.000
_cell.length_c   1.000
_cell.angle_alpha   90.00
_cell.angle_beta   90.00
_cell.angle_gamma   90.00
#
_symmetry.space_group_name_H-M   'P 1'
#
loop_
_entity.id
_entity.type
_entity.pdbx_description
1 polymer ?
#
loop_
_entity_poly.entity_id
_entity_poly.type
_entity_poly.pdbx_seq_one_letter_code
_entity_poly.pdbx_strand_id
1 'polypeptide(L)'
;TIQHINLFRAIKIERRVMFIILLLIVAVAAFNIVSTLVMLVTDKRSDMAILRTLGLGPPRVMAIFMIQGTLIGLVGTLIGGVSGVITALNVETLVPWLESMFGVEFFPSSVYVITDFPAQLKWEDVYQIISISFVLSVVATLYPAWRAAKTDPAEVLRYE
;
A
#
# COMPACT_ATOMS: atom_id res chain seq x y z
N THR A 1 20.76 -30.81 -20.32
CA THR A 1 20.14 -31.00 -18.98
C THR A 1 20.56 -29.96 -17.94
N ILE A 2 21.80 -29.43 -17.92
CA ILE A 2 22.24 -28.40 -16.95
C ILE A 2 21.72 -26.98 -17.28
N GLN A 3 21.54 -26.63 -18.56
CA GLN A 3 21.05 -25.30 -18.97
C GLN A 3 19.60 -25.02 -18.53
N HIS A 4 18.72 -26.02 -18.53
CA HIS A 4 17.34 -25.82 -18.04
C HIS A 4 17.30 -25.48 -16.55
N ILE A 5 18.14 -26.13 -15.72
CA ILE A 5 18.19 -25.89 -14.27
C ILE A 5 18.62 -24.45 -13.98
N ASN A 6 19.58 -23.91 -14.74
CA ASN A 6 20.01 -22.53 -14.60
C ASN A 6 18.94 -21.54 -15.06
N LEU A 7 18.20 -21.83 -16.15
CA LEU A 7 17.09 -21.00 -16.60
C LEU A 7 15.93 -20.97 -15.57
N PHE A 8 15.53 -22.14 -15.04
CA PHE A 8 14.49 -22.22 -14.00
C PHE A 8 14.93 -21.53 -12.70
N ARG A 9 16.21 -21.62 -12.34
CA ARG A 9 16.75 -20.90 -11.17
C ARG A 9 16.77 -19.39 -11.40
N ALA A 10 17.16 -18.94 -12.60
CA ALA A 10 17.16 -17.52 -12.97
C ALA A 10 15.74 -16.91 -12.90
N ILE A 11 14.75 -17.56 -13.50
CA ILE A 11 13.34 -17.10 -13.47
C ILE A 11 12.81 -17.05 -12.02
N LYS A 12 13.17 -18.02 -11.17
CA LYS A 12 12.78 -18.01 -9.75
C LYS A 12 13.42 -16.87 -8.97
N ILE A 13 14.69 -16.56 -9.24
CA ILE A 13 15.40 -15.45 -8.60
C ILE A 13 14.78 -14.12 -9.02
N GLU A 14 14.51 -13.94 -10.32
CA GLU A 14 13.87 -12.74 -10.86
C GLU A 14 12.51 -12.47 -10.20
N ARG A 15 11.63 -13.49 -10.16
CA ARG A 15 10.33 -13.39 -9.47
C ARG A 15 10.46 -13.01 -8.00
N ARG A 16 11.49 -13.53 -7.31
CA ARG A 16 11.74 -13.19 -5.91
C ARG A 16 12.21 -11.74 -5.73
N VAL A 17 13.04 -11.23 -6.64
CA VAL A 17 13.48 -9.82 -6.62
C VAL A 17 12.29 -8.89 -6.85
N MET A 18 11.42 -9.20 -7.82
CA MET A 18 10.18 -8.45 -8.05
C MET A 18 9.28 -8.40 -6.80
N PHE A 19 9.12 -9.54 -6.10
CA PHE A 19 8.38 -9.59 -4.84
C PHE A 19 8.99 -8.70 -3.74
N ILE A 20 10.32 -8.69 -3.60
CA ILE A 20 11.02 -7.84 -2.62
C ILE A 20 10.82 -6.36 -2.94
N ILE A 21 10.96 -5.96 -4.21
CA ILE A 21 10.75 -4.57 -4.65
C ILE A 21 9.31 -4.14 -4.35
N LEU A 22 8.33 -4.98 -4.69
CA LEU A 22 6.92 -4.71 -4.41
C LEU A 22 6.68 -4.55 -2.90
N LEU A 23 7.23 -5.44 -2.09
CA LEU A 23 7.11 -5.37 -0.63
C LEU A 23 7.70 -4.08 -0.07
N LEU A 24 8.83 -3.61 -0.60
CA LEU A 24 9.43 -2.32 -0.23
C LEU A 24 8.51 -1.14 -0.57
N ILE A 25 7.88 -1.13 -1.75
CA ILE A 25 6.92 -0.09 -2.14
C ILE A 25 5.73 -0.07 -1.15
N VAL A 26 5.19 -1.24 -0.84
CA VAL A 26 4.08 -1.39 0.12
C VAL A 26 4.51 -0.95 1.53
N ALA A 27 5.75 -1.25 1.95
CA ALA A 27 6.29 -0.81 3.23
C ALA A 27 6.43 0.72 3.31
N VAL A 28 6.91 1.38 2.24
CA VAL A 28 6.99 2.85 2.17
C VAL A 28 5.59 3.46 2.26
N ALA A 29 4.60 2.89 1.56
CA ALA A 29 3.21 3.33 1.65
C ALA A 29 2.63 3.15 3.06
N ALA A 30 2.89 2.00 3.71
CA ALA A 30 2.46 1.77 5.08
C ALA A 30 3.09 2.77 6.06
N PHE A 31 4.37 3.10 5.89
CA PHE A 31 5.02 4.14 6.68
C PHE A 31 4.34 5.50 6.51
N ASN A 32 3.91 5.84 5.30
CA ASN A 32 3.17 7.08 5.05
C ASN A 32 1.82 7.13 5.80
N ILE A 33 1.11 6.00 5.88
CA ILE A 33 -0.10 5.87 6.71
C ILE A 33 0.23 6.15 8.18
N VAL A 34 1.32 5.58 8.71
CA VAL A 34 1.76 5.84 10.09
C VAL A 34 2.03 7.33 10.29
N SER A 35 2.82 7.96 9.42
CA SER A 35 3.15 9.39 9.53
C SER A 35 1.90 10.25 9.53
N THR A 36 0.94 9.96 8.64
CA THR A 36 -0.32 10.70 8.53
C THR A 36 -1.19 10.50 9.77
N LEU A 37 -1.33 9.26 10.25
CA LEU A 37 -2.10 8.98 11.47
C LEU A 37 -1.48 9.62 12.70
N VAL A 38 -0.15 9.58 12.85
CA VAL A 38 0.55 10.25 13.96
C VAL A 38 0.31 11.75 13.92
N MET A 39 0.40 12.38 12.74
CA MET A 39 0.11 13.80 12.54
C MET A 39 -1.34 14.13 12.90
N LEU A 40 -2.30 13.34 12.43
CA LEU A 40 -3.71 13.51 12.76
C LEU A 40 -3.98 13.36 14.27
N VAL A 41 -3.34 12.39 14.92
CA VAL A 41 -3.43 12.20 16.37
C VAL A 41 -2.91 13.42 17.11
N THR A 42 -1.78 14.01 16.66
CA THR A 42 -1.20 15.20 17.29
C THR A 42 -2.06 16.44 17.07
N ASP A 43 -2.61 16.62 15.88
CA ASP A 43 -3.44 17.79 15.54
C ASP A 43 -4.80 17.75 16.26
N LYS A 44 -5.31 16.56 16.56
CA LYS A 44 -6.60 16.34 17.24
C LYS A 44 -6.49 16.07 18.74
N ARG A 45 -5.35 16.39 19.38
CA ARG A 45 -5.15 16.13 20.82
C ARG A 45 -6.11 16.89 21.72
N SER A 46 -6.40 18.16 21.45
CA SER A 46 -7.32 18.98 22.27
C SER A 46 -8.76 18.46 22.18
N ASP A 47 -9.25 18.20 20.96
CA ASP A 47 -10.54 17.54 20.72
C ASP A 47 -10.65 16.20 21.50
N MET A 48 -9.60 15.38 21.49
CA MET A 48 -9.55 14.14 22.27
C MET A 48 -9.54 14.37 23.78
N ALA A 49 -8.81 15.39 24.27
CA ALA A 49 -8.78 15.72 25.69
C ALA A 49 -10.17 16.09 26.19
N ILE A 50 -10.94 16.88 25.42
CA ILE A 50 -12.33 17.23 25.73
C ILE A 50 -13.21 15.97 25.73
N LEU A 51 -13.09 15.08 24.74
CA LEU A 51 -13.86 13.83 24.75
C LEU A 51 -13.52 12.94 25.96
N ARG A 52 -12.26 12.93 26.39
CA ARG A 52 -11.81 12.19 27.58
C ARG A 52 -12.36 12.81 28.87
N THR A 53 -12.48 14.14 28.98
CA THR A 53 -13.13 14.78 30.14
C THR A 53 -14.64 14.52 30.17
N LEU A 54 -15.27 14.32 29.02
CA LEU A 54 -16.67 13.87 28.90
C LEU A 54 -16.87 12.37 29.20
N GLY A 55 -15.81 11.63 29.59
CA GLY A 55 -15.90 10.22 29.99
C GLY A 55 -15.52 9.20 28.92
N LEU A 56 -14.92 9.63 27.80
CA LEU A 56 -14.44 8.70 26.78
C LEU A 56 -13.17 7.97 27.25
N GLY A 57 -13.28 6.64 27.42
CA GLY A 57 -12.18 5.80 27.89
C GLY A 57 -11.06 5.60 26.85
N PRO A 58 -9.80 5.35 27.28
CA PRO A 58 -8.66 5.08 26.39
C PRO A 58 -8.89 3.99 25.32
N PRO A 59 -9.61 2.88 25.59
CA PRO A 59 -9.88 1.85 24.58
C PRO A 59 -10.74 2.36 23.43
N ARG A 60 -11.65 3.31 23.70
CA ARG A 60 -12.53 3.91 22.68
C ARG A 60 -11.74 4.85 21.77
N VAL A 61 -10.79 5.59 22.33
CA VAL A 61 -9.85 6.40 21.53
C VAL A 61 -9.07 5.51 20.57
N MET A 62 -8.49 4.42 21.08
CA MET A 62 -7.76 3.46 20.27
C MET A 62 -8.63 2.89 19.14
N ALA A 63 -9.90 2.55 19.44
CA ALA A 63 -10.83 2.01 18.46
C ALA A 63 -11.11 2.98 17.30
N ILE A 64 -11.25 4.29 17.57
CA ILE A 64 -11.48 5.30 16.54
C ILE A 64 -10.33 5.32 15.54
N PHE A 65 -9.07 5.41 16.01
CA PHE A 65 -7.91 5.43 15.12
C PHE A 65 -7.67 4.10 14.41
N MET A 66 -7.95 2.97 15.09
CA MET A 66 -7.92 1.65 14.46
C MET A 66 -8.91 1.55 13.29
N ILE A 67 -10.16 1.99 13.49
CA ILE A 67 -11.18 1.99 12.44
C ILE A 67 -10.76 2.94 11.31
N GLN A 68 -10.28 4.14 11.63
CA GLN A 68 -9.85 5.11 10.63
C GLN A 68 -8.69 4.59 9.76
N GLY A 69 -7.62 4.07 10.37
CA GLY A 69 -6.50 3.53 9.61
C GLY A 69 -6.87 2.26 8.84
N THR A 70 -7.74 1.39 9.40
CA THR A 70 -8.25 0.22 8.67
C THR A 70 -9.10 0.64 7.46
N LEU A 71 -9.92 1.68 7.58
CA LEU A 71 -10.72 2.21 6.46
C LEU A 71 -9.82 2.79 5.37
N ILE A 72 -8.81 3.59 5.74
CA ILE A 72 -7.83 4.12 4.78
C ILE A 72 -7.11 2.97 4.07
N GLY A 73 -6.65 1.97 4.83
CA GLY A 73 -6.00 0.78 4.29
C GLY A 73 -6.90 -0.03 3.36
N LEU A 74 -8.15 -0.26 3.75
CA LEU A 74 -9.14 -0.98 2.95
C LEU A 74 -9.45 -0.27 1.65
N VAL A 75 -9.81 1.02 1.71
CA VAL A 75 -10.15 1.83 0.54
C VAL A 75 -8.96 1.95 -0.40
N GLY A 76 -7.76 2.22 0.13
CA GLY A 76 -6.54 2.28 -0.66
C GLY A 76 -6.20 0.95 -1.33
N THR A 77 -6.35 -0.17 -0.63
CA THR A 77 -6.09 -1.51 -1.19
C THR A 77 -7.13 -1.88 -2.25
N LEU A 78 -8.41 -1.54 -2.06
CA LEU A 78 -9.46 -1.79 -3.06
C LEU A 78 -9.23 -0.95 -4.31
N ILE A 79 -9.01 0.36 -4.16
CA ILE A 79 -8.76 1.25 -5.29
C ILE A 79 -7.50 0.80 -6.03
N GLY A 80 -6.39 0.57 -5.30
CA GLY A 80 -5.13 0.12 -5.88
C GLY A 80 -5.22 -1.24 -6.57
N GLY A 81 -5.96 -2.19 -5.98
CA GLY A 81 -6.19 -3.51 -6.56
C GLY A 81 -7.01 -3.43 -7.84
N VAL A 82 -8.12 -2.70 -7.82
CA VAL A 82 -8.97 -2.51 -9.02
C VAL A 82 -8.21 -1.76 -10.11
N SER A 83 -7.55 -0.65 -9.79
CA SER A 83 -6.76 0.10 -10.77
C SER A 83 -5.60 -0.71 -11.31
N GLY A 84 -4.95 -1.53 -10.47
CA GLY A 84 -3.86 -2.42 -10.87
C GLY A 84 -4.33 -3.49 -11.86
N VAL A 85 -5.47 -4.14 -11.60
CA VAL A 85 -6.07 -5.13 -12.50
C VAL A 85 -6.51 -4.49 -13.82
N ILE A 86 -7.18 -3.34 -13.77
CA ILE A 86 -7.58 -2.61 -14.98
C ILE A 86 -6.35 -2.23 -15.81
N THR A 87 -5.31 -1.70 -15.17
CA THR A 87 -4.06 -1.33 -15.85
C THR A 87 -3.41 -2.55 -16.49
N ALA A 88 -3.34 -3.68 -15.77
CA ALA A 88 -2.78 -4.93 -16.28
C ALA A 88 -3.53 -5.47 -17.51
N LEU A 89 -4.86 -5.40 -17.52
CA LEU A 89 -5.68 -5.84 -18.65
C LEU A 89 -5.61 -4.89 -19.86
N ASN A 90 -5.28 -3.61 -19.63
CA ASN A 90 -5.21 -2.59 -20.67
C ASN A 90 -3.76 -2.27 -21.09
N VAL A 91 -2.76 -3.06 -20.68
CA VAL A 91 -1.33 -2.82 -21.03
C VAL A 91 -1.13 -2.69 -22.53
N GLU A 92 -1.78 -3.54 -23.32
CA GLU A 92 -1.69 -3.54 -24.79
C GLU A 92 -2.19 -2.23 -25.43
N THR A 93 -3.08 -1.50 -24.75
CA THR A 93 -3.58 -0.19 -25.22
C THR A 93 -2.80 0.97 -24.58
N LEU A 94 -2.40 0.84 -23.32
CA LEU A 94 -1.70 1.89 -22.58
C LEU A 94 -0.27 2.10 -23.09
N VAL A 95 0.45 1.03 -23.42
CA VAL A 95 1.85 1.11 -23.88
C VAL A 95 1.97 1.90 -25.20
N PRO A 96 1.23 1.58 -26.28
CA PRO A 96 1.30 2.36 -27.52
C PRO A 96 0.82 3.81 -27.36
N TRP A 97 -0.17 4.05 -26.48
CA TRP A 97 -0.62 5.41 -26.18
C TRP A 97 0.50 6.24 -25.52
N LEU A 98 1.21 5.67 -24.55
CA LEU A 98 2.40 6.28 -23.94
C LEU A 98 3.53 6.50 -24.96
N GLU A 99 3.82 5.52 -25.81
CA GLU A 99 4.83 5.65 -26.88
C GLU A 99 4.51 6.84 -27.80
N SER A 100 3.24 7.00 -28.19
CA SER A 100 2.81 8.11 -29.06
C SER A 100 2.93 9.47 -28.40
N MET A 101 2.74 9.56 -27.07
CA MET A 101 2.86 10.81 -26.32
C MET A 101 4.30 11.22 -26.04
N PHE A 102 5.17 10.25 -25.74
CA PHE A 102 6.57 10.50 -25.40
C PHE A 102 7.50 10.48 -26.63
N GLY A 103 7.03 10.01 -27.79
CA GLY A 103 7.83 9.93 -29.01
C GLY A 103 9.01 8.97 -28.91
N VAL A 104 8.95 8.03 -27.96
CA VAL A 104 9.96 7.00 -27.72
C VAL A 104 9.31 5.65 -28.00
N GLU A 105 9.87 4.88 -28.92
CA GLU A 105 9.49 3.47 -29.11
C GLU A 105 10.15 2.65 -27.99
N PHE A 106 9.38 2.20 -27.00
CA PHE A 106 9.90 1.28 -25.98
C PHE A 106 10.19 -0.10 -26.60
N PHE A 107 9.45 -0.46 -27.66
CA PHE A 107 9.62 -1.70 -28.42
C PHE A 107 9.74 -1.43 -29.93
N PRO A 108 10.95 -1.21 -30.47
CA PRO A 108 11.14 -1.09 -31.92
C PRO A 108 10.69 -2.38 -32.60
N SER A 109 9.64 -2.25 -33.42
CA SER A 109 8.96 -3.33 -34.14
C SER A 109 9.85 -4.08 -35.15
N SER A 110 11.09 -3.63 -35.36
CA SER A 110 12.09 -4.24 -36.23
C SER A 110 12.91 -5.36 -35.58
N VAL A 111 12.89 -5.51 -34.25
CA VAL A 111 13.71 -6.51 -33.52
C VAL A 111 12.87 -7.45 -32.63
N TYR A 112 11.67 -7.05 -32.20
CA TYR A 112 10.78 -7.88 -31.38
C TYR A 112 9.62 -8.46 -32.20
N VAL A 113 9.75 -9.72 -32.60
CA VAL A 113 8.70 -10.53 -33.30
C VAL A 113 7.58 -10.97 -32.34
N ILE A 114 7.62 -10.57 -31.07
CA ILE A 114 6.62 -10.90 -30.06
C ILE A 114 5.91 -9.60 -29.68
N THR A 115 4.87 -9.27 -30.44
CA THR A 115 4.00 -8.10 -30.24
C THR A 115 3.03 -8.29 -29.07
N ASP A 116 2.85 -9.53 -28.61
CA ASP A 116 2.05 -9.83 -27.43
C ASP A 116 2.99 -9.92 -26.22
N PHE A 117 3.01 -8.91 -25.36
CA PHE A 117 3.29 -9.14 -23.95
C PHE A 117 1.99 -9.63 -23.36
N PRO A 118 1.70 -10.95 -23.31
CA PRO A 118 0.49 -11.40 -22.67
C PRO A 118 0.63 -10.98 -21.21
N ALA A 119 -0.14 -9.97 -20.82
CA ALA A 119 -0.27 -9.56 -19.43
C ALA A 119 -1.01 -10.71 -18.73
N GLN A 120 -0.26 -11.76 -18.40
CA GLN A 120 -0.79 -12.94 -17.73
C GLN A 120 -1.07 -12.57 -16.29
N LEU A 121 -2.26 -12.03 -16.05
CA LEU A 121 -2.75 -11.72 -14.73
C LEU A 121 -2.93 -13.02 -13.97
N LYS A 122 -2.05 -13.29 -13.01
CA LYS A 122 -2.19 -14.39 -12.08
C LYS A 122 -3.00 -13.90 -10.88
N TRP A 123 -4.24 -14.37 -10.77
CA TRP A 123 -5.11 -14.04 -9.66
C TRP A 123 -4.50 -14.39 -8.29
N GLU A 124 -3.69 -15.45 -8.24
CA GLU A 124 -2.92 -15.82 -7.03
C GLU A 124 -2.00 -14.67 -6.57
N ASP A 125 -1.25 -14.06 -7.49
CA ASP A 125 -0.37 -12.93 -7.19
C ASP A 125 -1.20 -11.72 -6.70
N VAL A 126 -2.35 -11.44 -7.33
CA VAL A 126 -3.24 -10.34 -6.95
C VAL A 126 -3.79 -10.52 -5.53
N TYR A 127 -4.33 -11.70 -5.21
CA TYR A 127 -4.87 -11.99 -3.88
C TYR A 127 -3.78 -11.94 -2.81
N GLN A 128 -2.59 -12.46 -3.10
CA GLN A 128 -1.46 -12.43 -2.18
C GLN A 128 -1.04 -10.99 -1.87
N ILE A 129 -0.93 -10.13 -2.89
CA ILE A 129 -0.53 -8.73 -2.74
C ILE A 129 -1.58 -7.93 -1.98
N ILE A 130 -2.87 -8.07 -2.33
CA ILE A 130 -3.98 -7.41 -1.64
C ILE A 130 -3.99 -7.80 -0.16
N SER A 131 -3.86 -9.10 0.14
CA SER A 131 -3.88 -9.60 1.51
C SER A 131 -2.69 -9.08 2.33
N ILE A 132 -1.48 -9.14 1.79
CA ILE A 132 -0.27 -8.65 2.47
C ILE A 132 -0.35 -7.13 2.70
N SER A 133 -0.77 -6.37 1.68
CA SER A 133 -0.89 -4.91 1.77
C SER A 133 -1.91 -4.49 2.80
N PHE A 134 -3.07 -5.15 2.83
CA PHE A 134 -4.10 -4.90 3.82
C PHE A 134 -3.61 -5.21 5.24
N VAL A 135 -3.03 -6.39 5.46
CA VAL A 135 -2.47 -6.78 6.77
C VAL A 135 -1.40 -5.79 7.21
N LEU A 136 -0.49 -5.38 6.32
CA LEU A 136 0.56 -4.44 6.65
C LEU A 136 -0.01 -3.07 7.03
N SER A 137 -1.05 -2.59 6.33
CA SER A 137 -1.72 -1.32 6.65
C SER A 137 -2.39 -1.35 8.03
N VAL A 138 -3.01 -2.47 8.40
CA VAL A 138 -3.63 -2.67 9.72
C VAL A 138 -2.54 -2.70 10.79
N VAL A 139 -1.48 -3.49 10.59
CA VAL A 139 -0.34 -3.58 11.53
C VAL A 139 0.31 -2.21 11.74
N ALA A 140 0.49 -1.44 10.67
CA ALA A 140 1.02 -0.08 10.72
C ALA A 140 0.12 0.86 11.56
N THR A 141 -1.20 0.68 11.52
CA THR A 141 -2.19 1.48 12.25
C THR A 141 -2.18 1.21 13.77
N LEU A 142 -1.72 0.04 14.22
CA LEU A 142 -1.71 -0.30 15.66
C LEU A 142 -0.83 0.66 16.48
N TYR A 143 0.36 1.01 15.97
CA TYR A 143 1.30 1.88 16.67
C TYR A 143 0.72 3.27 16.99
N PRO A 144 0.21 4.05 16.00
CA PRO A 144 -0.39 5.35 16.27
C PRO A 144 -1.65 5.26 17.11
N ALA A 145 -2.49 4.24 16.93
CA ALA A 145 -3.71 4.06 17.71
C ALA A 145 -3.41 3.84 19.21
N TRP A 146 -2.42 3.01 19.52
CA TRP A 146 -1.96 2.80 20.89
C TRP A 146 -1.33 4.06 21.48
N ARG A 147 -0.54 4.79 20.68
CA ARG A 147 0.07 6.05 21.10
C ARG A 147 -0.98 7.12 21.39
N ALA A 148 -2.05 7.21 20.60
CA ALA A 148 -3.16 8.13 20.80
C ALA A 148 -3.86 7.90 22.15
N ALA A 149 -4.15 6.63 22.48
CA ALA A 149 -4.84 6.24 23.71
C ALA A 149 -4.08 6.60 25.00
N LYS A 150 -2.75 6.74 24.92
CA LYS A 150 -1.88 7.12 26.04
C LYS A 150 -1.72 8.63 26.25
N THR A 151 -2.30 9.48 25.40
CA THR A 151 -2.17 10.94 25.53
C THR A 151 -2.96 11.45 26.72
N ASP A 152 -2.29 12.08 27.71
CA ASP A 152 -2.91 12.58 28.93
C ASP A 152 -3.71 13.89 28.68
N PRO A 153 -5.00 13.97 29.02
CA PRO A 153 -5.82 15.17 28.84
C PRO A 153 -5.26 16.39 29.59
N ALA A 154 -4.69 16.18 30.77
CA ALA A 154 -4.26 17.25 31.67
C ALA A 154 -3.01 17.98 31.15
N GLU A 155 -2.15 17.27 30.42
CA GLU A 155 -0.97 17.87 29.82
C GLU A 155 -1.33 18.69 28.58
N VAL A 156 -2.31 18.24 27.79
CA VAL A 156 -2.72 18.93 26.55
C VAL A 156 -3.45 20.24 26.84
N LEU A 157 -4.36 20.27 27.81
CA LEU A 157 -5.14 21.48 28.15
C LEU A 157 -4.32 22.54 28.92
N ARG A 158 -3.09 22.23 29.34
CA ARG A 158 -2.19 23.17 30.02
C ARG A 158 -1.37 24.03 29.06
N TYR A 159 -1.29 23.63 27.78
CA TYR A 159 -0.52 24.32 26.74
C TYR A 159 -1.41 24.98 25.67
N GLU A 160 -2.73 24.99 25.87
CA GLU A 160 -3.70 25.92 25.24
C GLU A 160 -4.00 27.07 26.21
#